data_AF-A0A109UWT8-F1
#
_entry.id   AF-A0A109UWT8-F1
#
_cell.length_a   1.000
_cell.length_b   1.000
_cell.length_c   1.000
_cell.angle_alpha   90.00
_cell.angle_beta   90.00
_cell.angle_gamma   90.00
#
_symmetry.space_group_name_H-M   'P 1'
#
loop_
_entity.id
_entity.type
_entity.pdbx_description
1 polymer ?
#
loop_
_entity_poly.entity_id
_entity_poly.type
_entity_poly.pdbx_seq_one_letter_code
_entity_poly.pdbx_strand_id
1 'polypeptide(L)'
;MEYQKLKYQAAGHAGPLVDTEGKLLFKPTVPQEADFYTSIQATKELPTNDLSLAIWMPRFIGTLIQGVQNVPASESITFLQDGEVPEHLLNNAHLPKVDKKYIVLENLLYGFNKPNVLDIKLGKILHDQNASEEKKTRLKSVSKNTTSGSLGIRICGMTIERNSLTNIEQDFYEVKEDGYILIKGRYGSTRTLENILDAFKLYFGNDKLSASRRFQLARIFKERLQLFFNTILDEEVRMYSTSLLFIYEGDPSRWDKVNDKDCILRSDFIDTDSEDGEDDADAFVAPLSSMSLIDFAHSTLAKGMGYDENVIEGVESLISIFEKLCDFYG
;
A
#
# COMPACT_ATOMS: atom_id res chain seq x y z
N MET A 1 17.10 4.91 -16.88
CA MET A 1 16.29 3.85 -16.26
C MET A 1 14.93 3.92 -16.92
N GLU A 2 14.54 2.87 -17.65
CA GLU A 2 13.19 2.78 -18.20
C GLU A 2 12.20 2.45 -17.08
N TYR A 3 11.01 3.04 -17.13
CA TYR A 3 9.97 2.85 -16.12
C TYR A 3 8.60 2.85 -16.78
N GLN A 4 7.63 2.21 -16.13
CA GLN A 4 6.25 2.11 -16.59
C GLN A 4 5.26 2.50 -15.48
N LYS A 5 4.00 2.76 -15.83
CA LYS A 5 2.96 3.09 -14.85
C LYS A 5 2.46 1.83 -14.16
N LEU A 6 2.12 1.93 -12.87
CA LEU A 6 1.49 0.85 -12.12
C LEU A 6 0.09 0.54 -12.67
N LYS A 7 -0.11 -0.64 -13.27
CA LYS A 7 -1.33 -1.02 -14.00
C LYS A 7 -2.59 -1.16 -13.12
N TYR A 8 -2.45 -1.80 -11.96
CA TYR A 8 -3.59 -2.16 -11.09
C TYR A 8 -3.69 -1.32 -9.81
N GLN A 9 -3.28 -0.05 -9.87
CA GLN A 9 -3.42 0.89 -8.77
C GLN A 9 -4.91 1.08 -8.38
N ALA A 10 -5.24 0.90 -7.10
CA ALA A 10 -6.60 1.05 -6.58
C ALA A 10 -6.95 2.49 -6.16
N ALA A 11 -5.99 3.22 -5.58
CA ALA A 11 -6.17 4.59 -5.13
C ALA A 11 -4.83 5.36 -5.13
N GLY A 12 -4.88 6.63 -4.74
CA GLY A 12 -3.73 7.52 -4.64
C GLY A 12 -3.56 8.46 -5.85
N HIS A 13 -2.54 9.30 -5.79
CA HIS A 13 -2.23 10.24 -6.87
C HIS A 13 -1.51 9.53 -8.03
N ALA A 14 -1.64 10.07 -9.25
CA ALA A 14 -0.80 9.66 -10.37
C ALA A 14 0.67 9.91 -10.00
N GLY A 15 1.55 8.93 -10.20
CA GLY A 15 2.94 9.13 -9.82
C GLY A 15 3.76 7.87 -9.55
N PRO A 16 3.20 6.78 -8.99
CA PRO A 16 3.98 5.57 -8.79
C PRO A 16 4.40 4.99 -10.13
N LEU A 17 5.71 4.80 -10.27
CA LEU A 17 6.32 4.14 -11.42
C LEU A 17 6.82 2.77 -10.97
N VAL A 18 6.86 1.81 -11.88
CA VAL A 18 7.53 0.54 -11.65
C VAL A 18 8.67 0.36 -12.64
N ASP A 19 9.67 -0.41 -12.24
CA ASP A 19 10.76 -0.80 -13.12
C ASP A 19 10.25 -1.71 -14.26
N THR A 20 11.16 -2.01 -15.20
CA THR A 20 10.86 -2.85 -16.36
C THR A 20 10.49 -4.28 -15.98
N GLU A 21 11.07 -4.81 -14.90
CA GLU A 21 10.74 -6.13 -14.37
C GLU A 21 9.48 -6.13 -13.50
N GLY A 22 9.00 -4.96 -13.09
CA GLY A 22 7.85 -4.79 -12.22
C GLY A 22 8.09 -5.20 -10.76
N LYS A 23 9.35 -5.38 -10.34
CA LYS A 23 9.76 -5.75 -8.98
C LYS A 23 9.77 -4.57 -8.02
N LEU A 24 10.12 -3.39 -8.51
CA LEU A 24 10.33 -2.19 -7.69
C LEU A 24 9.30 -1.12 -8.01
N LEU A 25 8.89 -0.40 -6.97
CA LEU A 25 7.98 0.74 -7.02
C LEU A 25 8.74 2.01 -6.66
N PHE A 26 8.70 3.00 -7.55
CA PHE A 26 9.23 4.33 -7.35
C PHE A 26 8.07 5.28 -7.05
N LYS A 27 7.94 5.68 -5.79
CA LYS A 27 6.85 6.56 -5.33
C LYS A 27 7.39 7.96 -5.06
N PRO A 28 6.88 9.02 -5.73
CA PRO A 28 7.16 10.40 -5.33
C PRO A 28 6.81 10.60 -3.86
N THR A 29 7.71 11.18 -3.09
CA THR A 29 7.60 11.15 -1.63
C THR A 29 7.92 12.50 -0.99
N VAL A 30 7.48 12.66 0.26
CA VAL A 30 7.85 13.78 1.14
C VAL A 30 8.89 13.30 2.15
N PRO A 31 9.75 14.19 2.71
CA PRO A 31 10.78 13.80 3.68
C PRO A 31 10.23 12.96 4.83
N GLN A 32 9.08 13.35 5.39
CA GLN A 32 8.43 12.65 6.50
C GLN A 32 8.13 11.17 6.21
N GLU A 33 7.74 10.81 4.98
CA GLU A 33 7.47 9.41 4.62
C GLU A 33 8.78 8.60 4.58
N ALA A 34 9.82 9.15 3.96
CA ALA A 34 11.13 8.51 3.89
C ALA A 34 11.77 8.33 5.29
N ASP A 35 11.63 9.34 6.15
CA ASP A 35 12.10 9.30 7.54
C ASP A 35 11.37 8.22 8.34
N PHE A 36 10.06 8.05 8.13
CA PHE A 36 9.27 7.02 8.79
C PHE A 36 9.74 5.61 8.40
N TYR A 37 9.89 5.33 7.10
CA TYR A 37 10.43 4.03 6.62
C TYR A 37 11.82 3.75 7.20
N THR A 38 12.71 4.73 7.16
CA THR A 38 14.08 4.60 7.69
C THR A 38 14.08 4.30 9.19
N SER A 39 13.21 4.98 9.94
CA SER A 39 13.10 4.82 11.39
C SER A 39 12.58 3.44 11.78
N ILE A 40 11.56 2.92 11.09
CA ILE A 40 11.01 1.57 11.37
C ILE A 40 12.00 0.47 11.00
N GLN A 41 12.75 0.62 9.91
CA GLN A 41 13.79 -0.35 9.56
C GLN A 41 14.92 -0.40 10.60
N ALA A 42 15.32 0.76 11.14
CA ALA A 42 16.34 0.82 12.18
C ALA A 42 15.91 0.16 13.51
N THR A 43 14.60 0.02 13.76
CA THR A 43 14.08 -0.64 14.96
C THR A 43 13.96 -2.16 14.85
N LYS A 44 14.14 -2.74 13.65
CA LYS A 44 14.01 -4.20 13.39
C LYS A 44 15.09 -5.05 14.11
N GLU A 45 16.12 -4.42 14.70
CA GLU A 45 17.25 -5.10 15.35
C GLU A 45 17.02 -5.48 16.83
N LEU A 46 15.83 -5.23 17.40
CA LEU A 46 15.51 -5.64 18.77
C LEU A 46 14.84 -7.04 18.78
N PRO A 47 15.41 -8.04 19.48
CA PRO A 47 14.85 -9.38 19.51
C PRO A 47 13.64 -9.42 20.46
N THR A 48 12.47 -9.07 19.95
CA THR A 48 11.19 -9.40 20.57
C THR A 48 10.57 -10.57 19.81
N ASN A 49 9.89 -11.49 20.51
CA ASN A 49 9.17 -12.60 19.88
C ASN A 49 7.89 -12.15 19.15
N ASP A 50 7.61 -10.84 19.15
CA ASP A 50 6.40 -10.24 18.61
C ASP A 50 6.62 -9.69 17.18
N LEU A 51 5.53 -9.64 16.43
CA LEU A 51 5.52 -9.14 15.06
C LEU A 51 5.73 -7.61 15.05
N SER A 52 6.81 -7.13 14.43
CA SER A 52 7.06 -5.69 14.25
C SER A 52 6.21 -5.10 13.13
N LEU A 53 5.88 -3.80 13.23
CA LEU A 53 5.20 -3.03 12.18
C LEU A 53 5.84 -3.19 10.79
N ALA A 54 7.16 -3.37 10.73
CA ALA A 54 7.92 -3.50 9.48
C ALA A 54 7.41 -4.62 8.57
N ILE A 55 6.88 -5.72 9.11
CA ILE A 55 6.39 -6.86 8.31
C ILE A 55 5.13 -6.52 7.52
N TRP A 56 4.38 -5.53 7.98
CA TRP A 56 3.16 -5.06 7.33
C TRP A 56 3.45 -4.00 6.29
N MET A 57 4.65 -3.42 6.27
CA MET A 57 5.04 -2.35 5.37
C MET A 57 5.67 -2.91 4.08
N PRO A 58 5.56 -2.22 2.93
CA PRO A 58 6.43 -2.49 1.79
C PRO A 58 7.89 -2.47 2.22
N ARG A 59 8.67 -3.43 1.76
CA ARG A 59 10.13 -3.40 1.94
C ARG A 59 10.70 -2.11 1.33
N PHE A 60 11.28 -1.27 2.18
CA PHE A 60 11.99 -0.07 1.78
C PHE A 60 13.42 -0.40 1.35
N ILE A 61 13.78 0.01 0.15
CA ILE A 61 15.08 -0.25 -0.47
C ILE A 61 16.00 0.98 -0.34
N GLY A 62 15.42 2.19 -0.42
CA GLY A 62 16.16 3.43 -0.30
C GLY A 62 15.44 4.61 -0.93
N THR A 63 16.17 5.71 -1.12
CA THR A 63 15.64 6.92 -1.76
C THR A 63 16.39 7.25 -3.05
N LEU A 64 15.69 7.87 -4.00
CA LEU A 64 16.26 8.37 -5.25
C LEU A 64 15.92 9.85 -5.42
N ILE A 65 16.83 10.58 -6.08
CA ILE A 65 16.63 11.97 -6.47
C ILE A 65 16.60 12.01 -8.01
N GLN A 66 15.58 12.65 -8.57
CA GLN A 66 15.49 12.83 -10.01
C GLN A 66 16.62 13.76 -10.49
N GLY A 67 17.53 13.25 -11.31
CA GLY A 67 18.58 14.05 -11.95
C GLY A 67 18.08 14.89 -13.14
N VAL A 68 18.81 15.95 -13.47
CA VAL A 68 18.55 16.81 -14.64
C VAL A 68 19.15 16.15 -15.89
N GLN A 69 18.32 15.80 -16.89
CA GLN A 69 18.78 15.20 -18.15
C GLN A 69 19.20 16.21 -19.24
N ASN A 70 18.97 17.51 -19.04
CA ASN A 70 19.39 18.53 -19.99
C ASN A 70 20.71 19.15 -19.57
N VAL A 71 21.82 18.50 -19.90
CA VAL A 71 23.08 19.20 -20.09
C VAL A 71 23.05 19.74 -21.53
N PRO A 72 23.04 21.06 -21.75
CA PRO A 72 23.18 21.61 -23.10
C PRO A 72 24.46 21.04 -23.71
N ALA A 73 24.36 20.45 -24.89
CA ALA A 73 25.51 20.00 -25.66
C ALA A 73 26.25 21.21 -26.26
N SER A 74 26.82 22.07 -25.41
CA SER A 74 27.89 22.98 -25.80
C SER A 74 28.61 23.45 -24.54
N GLU A 75 29.94 23.32 -24.61
CA GLU A 75 30.94 23.79 -23.64
C GLU A 75 31.35 22.78 -22.55
N SER A 76 32.32 21.96 -22.96
CA SER A 76 33.43 21.44 -22.14
C SER A 76 33.06 20.65 -20.87
N ILE A 77 32.86 19.34 -21.02
CA ILE A 77 32.90 18.40 -19.89
C ILE A 77 34.31 18.47 -19.28
N THR A 78 34.42 19.09 -18.11
CA THR A 78 35.64 19.06 -17.30
C THR A 78 35.40 18.05 -16.17
N PHE A 79 36.12 16.93 -16.20
CA PHE A 79 36.11 15.98 -15.10
C PHE A 79 36.89 16.60 -13.93
N LEU A 80 36.21 16.90 -12.83
CA LEU A 80 36.86 17.34 -11.60
C LEU A 80 37.33 16.11 -10.82
N GLN A 81 38.65 15.95 -10.69
CA GLN A 81 39.25 15.13 -9.63
C GLN A 81 39.18 15.91 -8.31
N ASP A 82 39.06 15.17 -7.20
CA ASP A 82 38.71 15.64 -5.87
C ASP A 82 39.36 16.97 -5.43
N GLY A 83 38.52 17.82 -4.83
CA GLY A 83 38.96 18.87 -3.91
C GLY A 83 39.27 20.24 -4.53
N GLU A 84 38.25 20.92 -5.04
CA GLU A 84 37.97 22.38 -4.90
C GLU A 84 36.96 22.80 -5.99
N VAL A 85 35.78 23.26 -5.58
CA VAL A 85 34.78 23.84 -6.51
C VAL A 85 35.04 25.34 -6.62
N PRO A 86 35.39 25.88 -7.79
CA PRO A 86 35.60 27.31 -7.96
C PRO A 86 34.30 28.10 -7.73
N GLU A 87 34.34 29.06 -6.81
CA GLU A 87 33.21 29.85 -6.32
C GLU A 87 32.42 30.60 -7.42
N HIS A 88 33.04 30.80 -8.60
CA HIS A 88 32.43 31.48 -9.74
C HIS A 88 31.43 30.63 -10.54
N LEU A 89 31.41 29.30 -10.38
CA LEU A 89 30.44 28.42 -11.06
C LEU A 89 29.10 28.32 -10.32
N LEU A 90 29.03 28.80 -9.06
CA LEU A 90 27.82 28.73 -8.23
C LEU A 90 26.78 29.81 -8.58
N ASN A 91 27.16 30.87 -9.31
CA ASN A 91 26.31 32.05 -9.48
C ASN A 91 25.49 32.10 -10.78
N ASN A 92 25.71 31.20 -11.75
CA ASN A 92 25.10 31.30 -13.08
C ASN A 92 24.30 30.06 -13.53
N ALA A 93 23.47 29.49 -12.65
CA ALA A 93 22.48 28.50 -13.06
C ALA A 93 21.13 28.74 -12.39
N HIS A 94 20.27 29.54 -13.03
CA HIS A 94 18.83 29.45 -12.84
C HIS A 94 18.33 28.13 -13.47
N LEU A 95 18.67 27.01 -12.86
CA LEU A 95 17.99 25.73 -13.09
C LEU A 95 16.73 25.72 -12.21
N PRO A 96 15.55 25.33 -12.72
CA PRO A 96 14.37 25.17 -11.90
C PRO A 96 14.61 24.04 -10.88
N LYS A 97 14.93 24.41 -9.64
CA LYS A 97 15.06 23.51 -8.49
C LYS A 97 13.69 22.93 -8.14
N VAL A 98 13.37 21.77 -8.68
CA VAL A 98 12.52 20.80 -7.99
C VAL A 98 13.13 19.42 -8.22
N ASP A 99 14.11 19.08 -7.39
CA ASP A 99 14.64 17.73 -7.31
C ASP A 99 13.55 16.83 -6.71
N LYS A 100 12.73 16.21 -7.56
CA LYS A 100 11.69 15.29 -7.09
C LYS A 100 12.37 14.10 -6.40
N LYS A 101 12.00 13.88 -5.13
CA LYS A 101 12.46 12.73 -4.34
C LYS A 101 11.49 11.57 -4.50
N TYR A 102 12.05 10.37 -4.55
CA TYR A 102 11.33 9.12 -4.63
C TYR A 102 11.78 8.21 -3.49
N ILE A 103 10.84 7.50 -2.88
CA ILE A 103 11.17 6.27 -2.15
C ILE A 103 11.12 5.10 -3.14
N VAL A 104 12.05 4.16 -2.97
CA VAL A 104 12.11 2.88 -3.68
C VAL A 104 11.60 1.82 -2.74
N LEU A 105 10.50 1.18 -3.12
CA LEU A 105 9.84 0.12 -2.37
C LEU A 105 9.79 -1.15 -3.24
N GLU A 106 9.64 -2.31 -2.62
CA GLU A 106 9.13 -3.47 -3.36
C GLU A 106 7.75 -3.17 -3.97
N ASN A 107 7.45 -3.75 -5.13
CA ASN A 107 6.11 -3.71 -5.70
C ASN A 107 5.26 -4.83 -5.11
N LEU A 108 4.25 -4.48 -4.30
CA LEU A 108 3.36 -5.46 -3.65
C LEU A 108 2.51 -6.27 -4.65
N LEU A 109 2.40 -5.83 -5.90
CA LEU A 109 1.69 -6.55 -6.96
C LEU A 109 2.57 -7.55 -7.71
N TYR A 110 3.89 -7.55 -7.46
CA TYR A 110 4.81 -8.44 -8.14
C TYR A 110 4.49 -9.91 -7.82
N GLY A 111 4.47 -10.76 -8.85
CA GLY A 111 4.19 -12.19 -8.75
C GLY A 111 2.71 -12.61 -8.75
N PHE A 112 1.76 -11.66 -8.66
CA PHE A 112 0.33 -11.96 -8.87
C PHE A 112 0.01 -12.01 -10.38
N ASN A 113 -0.76 -13.02 -10.80
CA ASN A 113 -1.25 -13.16 -12.18
C ASN A 113 -2.46 -12.26 -12.44
N LYS A 114 -3.45 -12.30 -11.54
CA LYS A 114 -4.69 -11.52 -11.60
C LYS A 114 -4.91 -10.82 -10.26
N PRO A 115 -4.10 -9.81 -9.91
CA PRO A 115 -4.24 -9.11 -8.64
C PRO A 115 -5.58 -8.37 -8.59
N ASN A 116 -6.32 -8.58 -7.52
CA ASN A 116 -7.51 -7.81 -7.15
C ASN A 116 -7.15 -7.00 -5.91
N VAL A 117 -7.29 -5.67 -5.98
CA VAL A 117 -6.67 -4.74 -5.03
C VAL A 117 -7.75 -3.86 -4.38
N LEU A 118 -7.70 -3.73 -3.05
CA LEU A 118 -8.58 -2.87 -2.25
C LEU A 118 -7.74 -2.00 -1.33
N ASP A 119 -7.95 -0.68 -1.39
CA ASP A 119 -7.31 0.31 -0.53
C ASP A 119 -8.30 0.83 0.52
N ILE A 120 -7.99 0.66 1.80
CA ILE A 120 -8.79 1.13 2.92
C ILE A 120 -7.98 2.08 3.78
N LYS A 121 -8.39 3.36 3.84
CA LYS A 121 -7.82 4.31 4.78
C LYS A 121 -8.27 4.04 6.20
N LEU A 122 -7.34 4.20 7.13
CA LEU A 122 -7.54 4.04 8.57
C LEU A 122 -7.63 5.38 9.29
N GLY A 123 -8.35 5.40 10.41
CA GLY A 123 -8.46 6.53 11.32
C GLY A 123 -9.79 7.29 11.26
N LYS A 124 -10.28 7.68 12.43
CA LYS A 124 -11.34 8.70 12.59
C LYS A 124 -10.77 10.10 12.44
N ILE A 125 -9.58 10.34 12.99
CA ILE A 125 -8.81 11.57 12.84
C ILE A 125 -7.95 11.43 11.59
N LEU A 126 -8.22 12.27 10.59
CA LEU A 126 -7.60 12.19 9.26
C LEU A 126 -6.45 13.18 9.05
N HIS A 127 -6.15 14.02 10.03
CA HIS A 127 -5.13 15.06 9.96
C HIS A 127 -4.07 14.86 11.04
N ASP A 128 -2.83 15.17 10.71
CA ASP A 128 -1.76 15.28 11.70
C ASP A 128 -1.84 16.62 12.46
N GLN A 129 -0.86 16.83 13.34
CA GLN A 129 -0.73 18.04 14.16
C GLN A 129 -0.29 19.25 13.32
N ASN A 130 0.46 19.01 12.24
CA ASN A 130 1.07 20.00 11.36
C ASN A 130 0.13 20.52 10.25
N ALA A 131 -1.05 19.92 10.08
CA ALA A 131 -2.04 20.36 9.12
C ALA A 131 -2.52 21.80 9.38
N SER A 132 -2.71 22.59 8.32
CA SER A 132 -3.34 23.91 8.42
C SER A 132 -4.77 23.82 8.95
N GLU A 133 -5.28 24.89 9.57
CA GLU A 133 -6.65 24.90 10.10
C GLU A 133 -7.73 24.69 9.02
N GLU A 134 -7.48 25.18 7.80
CA GLU A 134 -8.31 24.88 6.64
C GLU A 134 -8.31 23.38 6.31
N LYS A 135 -7.12 22.76 6.24
CA LYS A 135 -6.97 21.32 5.99
C LYS A 135 -7.62 20.50 7.09
N LYS A 136 -7.45 20.86 8.36
CA LYS A 136 -8.10 20.21 9.51
C LYS A 136 -9.62 20.30 9.41
N THR A 137 -10.17 21.48 9.14
CA THR A 137 -11.62 21.69 9.00
C THR A 137 -12.22 20.84 7.89
N ARG A 138 -11.58 20.82 6.72
CA ARG A 138 -11.98 19.97 5.60
C ARG A 138 -11.94 18.48 5.97
N LEU A 139 -10.86 18.03 6.61
CA LEU A 139 -10.68 16.62 6.97
C LEU A 139 -11.63 16.16 8.09
N LYS A 140 -11.96 17.05 9.05
CA LYS A 140 -13.03 16.81 10.02
C LYS A 140 -14.39 16.63 9.34
N SER A 141 -14.69 17.45 8.33
CA SER A 141 -15.91 17.29 7.52
C SER A 141 -15.92 15.95 6.77
N VAL A 142 -14.80 15.55 6.16
CA VAL A 142 -14.68 14.23 5.50
C VAL A 142 -14.91 13.10 6.50
N SER A 143 -14.28 13.15 7.67
CA SER A 143 -14.47 12.14 8.71
C SER A 143 -15.94 12.03 9.12
N LYS A 144 -16.57 13.17 9.44
CA LYS A 144 -17.99 13.22 9.86
C LYS A 144 -18.96 12.66 8.83
N ASN A 145 -18.68 12.85 7.53
CA ASN A 145 -19.60 12.51 6.44
C ASN A 145 -19.30 11.17 5.76
N THR A 146 -18.37 10.38 6.29
CA THR A 146 -18.00 9.07 5.71
C THR A 146 -17.86 8.04 6.81
N THR A 147 -17.66 6.77 6.44
CA THR A 147 -17.37 5.70 7.40
C THR A 147 -16.08 5.92 8.17
N SER A 148 -15.20 6.86 7.79
CA SER A 148 -14.04 7.19 8.61
C SER A 148 -14.45 7.63 10.00
N GLY A 149 -15.45 8.51 10.14
CA GLY A 149 -15.86 8.99 11.46
C GLY A 149 -16.64 7.94 12.26
N SER A 150 -17.44 7.11 11.59
CA SER A 150 -18.32 6.15 12.28
C SER A 150 -17.67 4.78 12.51
N LEU A 151 -16.80 4.31 11.62
CA LEU A 151 -16.14 3.00 11.66
C LEU A 151 -14.61 3.09 11.75
N GLY A 152 -14.01 4.28 11.74
CA GLY A 152 -12.55 4.41 11.68
C GLY A 152 -11.93 3.95 10.36
N ILE A 153 -12.73 3.64 9.34
CA ILE A 153 -12.25 3.17 8.03
C ILE A 153 -12.96 3.82 6.85
N ARG A 154 -12.29 3.92 5.71
CA ARG A 154 -12.96 4.29 4.45
C ARG A 154 -12.27 3.65 3.24
N ILE A 155 -13.07 3.01 2.38
CA ILE A 155 -12.61 2.50 1.09
C ILE A 155 -12.16 3.68 0.22
N CYS A 156 -10.91 3.66 -0.22
CA CYS A 156 -10.34 4.71 -1.07
C CYS A 156 -10.32 4.36 -2.54
N GLY A 157 -10.43 3.07 -2.85
CA GLY A 157 -10.65 2.57 -4.19
C GLY A 157 -10.41 1.08 -4.27
N MET A 158 -10.81 0.49 -5.39
CA MET A 158 -10.57 -0.92 -5.68
C MET A 158 -10.22 -1.08 -7.16
N THR A 159 -9.26 -1.92 -7.49
CA THR A 159 -9.09 -2.44 -8.85
C THR A 159 -9.38 -3.93 -8.81
N ILE A 160 -10.48 -4.37 -9.40
CA ILE A 160 -10.90 -5.78 -9.37
C ILE A 160 -11.28 -6.27 -10.76
N GLU A 161 -11.19 -7.58 -10.98
CA GLU A 161 -11.83 -8.21 -12.14
C GLU A 161 -13.34 -7.99 -12.03
N ARG A 162 -13.96 -7.53 -13.12
CA ARG A 162 -15.40 -7.27 -13.12
C ARG A 162 -16.15 -8.56 -12.83
N ASN A 163 -17.09 -8.49 -11.88
CA ASN A 163 -17.88 -9.63 -11.47
C ASN A 163 -19.39 -9.34 -11.47
N SER A 164 -20.18 -10.39 -11.27
CA SER A 164 -21.64 -10.38 -11.23
C SER A 164 -22.25 -9.44 -10.17
N LEU A 165 -21.50 -9.07 -9.13
CA LEU A 165 -21.93 -8.12 -8.08
C LEU A 165 -21.69 -6.66 -8.47
N THR A 166 -21.13 -6.38 -9.64
CA THR A 166 -20.90 -5.02 -10.15
C THR A 166 -22.22 -4.35 -10.53
N ASN A 167 -23.02 -3.97 -9.53
CA ASN A 167 -24.25 -3.21 -9.65
C ASN A 167 -24.06 -1.83 -8.99
N ILE A 168 -23.14 -1.05 -9.54
CA ILE A 168 -22.79 0.29 -9.07
C ILE A 168 -22.98 1.28 -10.21
N GLU A 169 -23.33 2.52 -9.88
CA GLU A 169 -23.52 3.58 -10.88
C GLU A 169 -22.23 3.80 -11.69
N GLN A 170 -22.38 4.06 -12.99
CA GLN A 170 -21.25 4.18 -13.91
C GLN A 170 -20.22 5.24 -13.48
N ASP A 171 -20.67 6.32 -12.81
CA ASP A 171 -19.81 7.39 -12.33
C ASP A 171 -18.83 6.96 -11.22
N PHE A 172 -19.10 5.82 -10.58
CA PHE A 172 -18.28 5.28 -9.51
C PHE A 172 -17.15 4.38 -9.99
N TYR A 173 -17.12 3.99 -11.27
CA TYR A 173 -16.06 3.13 -11.77
C TYR A 173 -15.64 3.40 -13.21
N GLU A 174 -14.43 2.98 -13.55
CA GLU A 174 -13.90 2.97 -14.91
C GLU A 174 -13.66 1.53 -15.34
N VAL A 175 -14.05 1.19 -16.56
CA VAL A 175 -13.75 -0.12 -17.17
C VAL A 175 -12.37 -0.05 -17.82
N LYS A 176 -11.53 -1.05 -17.53
CA LYS A 176 -10.24 -1.26 -18.17
C LYS A 176 -10.38 -2.25 -19.32
N GLU A 177 -9.49 -2.15 -20.30
CA GLU A 177 -9.53 -2.98 -21.52
C GLU A 177 -9.37 -4.49 -21.24
N ASP A 178 -8.73 -4.86 -20.13
CA ASP A 178 -8.43 -6.25 -19.76
C ASP A 178 -9.48 -6.91 -18.85
N GLY A 179 -10.70 -6.35 -18.81
CA GLY A 179 -11.82 -6.89 -18.03
C GLY A 179 -11.81 -6.48 -16.55
N TYR A 180 -10.88 -5.63 -16.13
CA TYR A 180 -10.87 -5.02 -14.81
C TYR A 180 -11.80 -3.80 -14.74
N ILE A 181 -12.20 -3.46 -13.52
CA ILE A 181 -12.80 -2.17 -13.18
C ILE A 181 -12.00 -1.48 -12.09
N LEU A 182 -11.83 -0.16 -12.22
CA LEU A 182 -11.35 0.73 -11.17
C LEU A 182 -12.54 1.39 -10.49
N ILE A 183 -12.88 0.95 -9.28
CA ILE A 183 -13.90 1.56 -8.43
C ILE A 183 -13.26 2.71 -7.66
N LYS A 184 -13.75 3.93 -7.88
CA LYS A 184 -13.16 5.17 -7.38
C LYS A 184 -13.48 5.41 -5.91
N GLY A 185 -12.63 6.15 -5.20
CA GLY A 185 -12.87 6.53 -3.80
C GLY A 185 -14.18 7.28 -3.53
N ARG A 186 -14.80 7.90 -4.55
CA ARG A 186 -16.15 8.48 -4.41
C ARG A 186 -17.19 7.42 -4.03
N TYR A 187 -17.09 6.20 -4.56
CA TYR A 187 -17.92 5.06 -4.15
C TYR A 187 -17.75 4.76 -2.66
N GLY A 188 -16.49 4.71 -2.19
CA GLY A 188 -16.17 4.47 -0.79
C GLY A 188 -16.72 5.56 0.13
N SER A 189 -16.71 6.82 -0.31
CA SER A 189 -17.29 7.95 0.44
C SER A 189 -18.82 7.89 0.53
N THR A 190 -19.53 7.11 -0.29
CA THR A 190 -20.99 6.91 -0.17
C THR A 190 -21.36 5.69 0.68
N ARG A 191 -20.37 4.93 1.16
CA ARG A 191 -20.64 3.77 2.02
C ARG A 191 -21.11 4.21 3.40
N THR A 192 -21.91 3.37 4.03
CA THR A 192 -22.50 3.54 5.36
C THR A 192 -22.36 2.25 6.17
N LEU A 193 -22.74 2.25 7.44
CA LEU A 193 -22.70 1.05 8.28
C LEU A 193 -23.53 -0.10 7.70
N GLU A 194 -24.63 0.24 7.04
CA GLU A 194 -25.60 -0.72 6.51
C GLU A 194 -25.11 -1.39 5.22
N ASN A 195 -24.36 -0.66 4.38
CA ASN A 195 -23.97 -1.13 3.04
C ASN A 195 -22.45 -1.38 2.89
N ILE A 196 -21.64 -1.12 3.92
CA ILE A 196 -20.19 -1.33 3.84
C ILE A 196 -19.87 -2.80 3.55
N LEU A 197 -20.61 -3.74 4.13
CA LEU A 197 -20.42 -5.17 3.92
C LEU A 197 -20.57 -5.56 2.45
N ASP A 198 -21.51 -4.93 1.73
CA ASP A 198 -21.73 -5.22 0.30
C ASP A 198 -20.55 -4.74 -0.57
N ALA A 199 -19.83 -3.70 -0.13
CA ALA A 199 -18.60 -3.29 -0.80
C ALA A 199 -17.48 -4.35 -0.66
N PHE A 200 -17.38 -5.01 0.49
CA PHE A 200 -16.44 -6.13 0.66
C PHE A 200 -16.88 -7.38 -0.10
N LYS A 201 -18.19 -7.68 -0.15
CA LYS A 201 -18.71 -8.76 -1.01
C LYS A 201 -18.41 -8.49 -2.48
N LEU A 202 -18.53 -7.25 -2.94
CA LEU A 202 -18.14 -6.84 -4.29
C LEU A 202 -16.65 -7.09 -4.54
N TYR A 203 -15.78 -6.73 -3.59
CA TYR A 203 -14.34 -6.98 -3.68
C TYR A 203 -13.98 -8.47 -3.78
N PHE A 204 -14.52 -9.31 -2.89
CA PHE A 204 -14.24 -10.76 -2.87
C PHE A 204 -15.07 -11.57 -3.87
N GLY A 205 -16.07 -10.97 -4.51
CA GLY A 205 -17.05 -11.61 -5.36
C GLY A 205 -16.54 -12.06 -6.73
N ASN A 206 -15.26 -12.42 -6.86
CA ASN A 206 -14.70 -12.90 -8.13
C ASN A 206 -15.45 -14.15 -8.61
N ASP A 207 -16.02 -14.07 -9.82
CA ASP A 207 -16.85 -15.13 -10.41
C ASP A 207 -16.04 -16.39 -10.77
N LYS A 208 -14.72 -16.27 -10.90
CA LYS A 208 -13.81 -17.39 -11.23
C LYS A 208 -13.39 -18.20 -9.99
N LEU A 209 -13.50 -17.61 -8.80
CA LEU A 209 -13.14 -18.28 -7.55
C LEU A 209 -14.34 -19.03 -6.96
N SER A 210 -14.10 -20.23 -6.43
CA SER A 210 -15.12 -21.00 -5.74
C SER A 210 -15.56 -20.32 -4.43
N ALA A 211 -16.74 -20.68 -3.91
CA ALA A 211 -17.20 -20.19 -2.61
C ALA A 211 -16.19 -20.52 -1.49
N SER A 212 -15.59 -21.72 -1.53
CA SER A 212 -14.56 -22.13 -0.57
C SER A 212 -13.30 -21.26 -0.63
N ARG A 213 -12.82 -20.89 -1.82
CA ARG A 213 -11.67 -19.96 -1.97
C ARG A 213 -12.00 -18.56 -1.46
N ARG A 214 -13.22 -18.07 -1.71
CA ARG A 214 -13.68 -16.78 -1.17
C ARG A 214 -13.79 -16.80 0.36
N PHE A 215 -14.30 -17.90 0.94
CA PHE A 215 -14.31 -18.12 2.37
C PHE A 215 -12.90 -18.14 2.96
N GLN A 216 -11.98 -18.86 2.30
CA GLN A 216 -10.58 -18.90 2.71
C GLN A 216 -9.93 -17.51 2.72
N LEU A 217 -10.16 -16.69 1.68
CA LEU A 217 -9.68 -15.30 1.65
C LEU A 217 -10.23 -14.49 2.82
N ALA A 218 -11.55 -14.54 3.06
CA ALA A 218 -12.17 -13.83 4.19
C ALA A 218 -11.56 -14.27 5.53
N ARG A 219 -11.37 -15.57 5.73
CA ARG A 219 -10.76 -16.14 6.94
C ARG A 219 -9.31 -15.67 7.12
N ILE A 220 -8.48 -15.78 6.09
CA ILE A 220 -7.06 -15.39 6.16
C ILE A 220 -6.90 -13.91 6.43
N PHE A 221 -7.69 -13.05 5.77
CA PHE A 221 -7.63 -11.61 6.04
C PHE A 221 -8.11 -11.27 7.45
N LYS A 222 -9.11 -11.99 8.00
CA LYS A 222 -9.48 -11.86 9.42
C LYS A 222 -8.32 -12.18 10.34
N GLU A 223 -7.64 -13.31 10.11
CA GLU A 223 -6.47 -13.73 10.90
C GLU A 223 -5.34 -12.70 10.81
N ARG A 224 -5.08 -12.14 9.61
CA ARG A 224 -4.11 -11.05 9.43
C ARG A 224 -4.50 -9.78 10.18
N LEU A 225 -5.78 -9.40 10.18
CA LEU A 225 -6.25 -8.24 10.93
C LEU A 225 -6.08 -8.43 12.44
N GLN A 226 -6.28 -9.64 12.96
CA GLN A 226 -6.03 -9.96 14.37
C GLN A 226 -4.54 -9.87 14.72
N LEU A 227 -3.65 -10.37 13.86
CA LEU A 227 -2.20 -10.22 14.05
C LEU A 227 -1.76 -8.76 13.93
N PHE A 228 -2.32 -8.01 12.99
CA PHE A 228 -2.04 -6.59 12.81
C PHE A 228 -2.54 -5.77 14.01
N PHE A 229 -3.72 -6.09 14.56
CA PHE A 229 -4.22 -5.48 15.79
C PHE A 229 -3.22 -5.66 16.93
N ASN A 230 -2.74 -6.89 17.16
CA ASN A 230 -1.72 -7.17 18.18
C ASN A 230 -0.43 -6.39 17.91
N THR A 231 0.00 -6.32 16.65
CA THR A 231 1.18 -5.53 16.26
C THR A 231 1.02 -4.06 16.66
N ILE A 232 -0.13 -3.43 16.35
CA ILE A 232 -0.33 -2.01 16.64
C ILE A 232 -0.42 -1.72 18.15
N LEU A 233 -0.90 -2.67 18.97
CA LEU A 233 -0.92 -2.50 20.42
C LEU A 233 0.48 -2.34 21.05
N ASP A 234 1.51 -2.90 20.40
CA ASP A 234 2.89 -2.84 20.86
C ASP A 234 3.70 -1.71 20.18
N GLU A 235 3.10 -1.00 19.23
CA GLU A 235 3.79 -0.01 18.40
C GLU A 235 3.47 1.43 18.84
N GLU A 236 4.49 2.14 19.28
CA GLU A 236 4.39 3.55 19.68
C GLU A 236 4.54 4.48 18.47
N VAL A 237 3.52 4.49 17.61
CA VAL A 237 3.46 5.31 16.39
C VAL A 237 2.22 6.20 16.37
N ARG A 238 2.23 7.22 15.53
CA ARG A 238 1.02 7.98 15.15
C ARG A 238 0.94 8.04 13.64
N MET A 239 -0.15 7.54 13.09
CA MET A 239 -0.35 7.36 11.66
C MET A 239 -1.67 7.99 11.24
N TYR A 240 -1.59 8.98 10.35
CA TYR A 240 -2.76 9.67 9.83
C TYR A 240 -2.91 9.40 8.34
N SER A 241 -4.12 9.04 7.91
CA SER A 241 -4.44 8.78 6.51
C SER A 241 -3.62 7.66 5.84
N THR A 242 -3.01 6.76 6.62
CA THR A 242 -2.45 5.48 6.15
C THR A 242 -3.55 4.58 5.62
N SER A 243 -3.16 3.60 4.81
CA SER A 243 -4.09 2.62 4.24
C SER A 243 -3.64 1.19 4.49
N LEU A 244 -4.60 0.30 4.76
CA LEU A 244 -4.42 -1.13 4.53
C LEU A 244 -4.75 -1.44 3.07
N LEU A 245 -3.78 -2.01 2.38
CA LEU A 245 -3.88 -2.52 1.02
C LEU A 245 -4.11 -4.03 1.07
N PHE A 246 -5.24 -4.48 0.57
CA PHE A 246 -5.60 -5.87 0.42
C PHE A 246 -5.38 -6.27 -1.03
N ILE A 247 -4.72 -7.41 -1.25
CA ILE A 247 -4.48 -7.95 -2.58
C ILE A 247 -4.81 -9.44 -2.56
N TYR A 248 -5.55 -9.95 -3.55
CA TYR A 248 -5.69 -11.39 -3.76
C TYR A 248 -5.54 -11.80 -5.22
N GLU A 249 -5.16 -13.06 -5.42
CA GLU A 249 -5.04 -13.72 -6.72
C GLU A 249 -6.42 -14.14 -7.25
N GLY A 250 -6.80 -13.62 -8.41
CA GLY A 250 -8.04 -13.98 -9.11
C GLY A 250 -7.93 -15.16 -10.07
N ASP A 251 -6.72 -15.64 -10.38
CA ASP A 251 -6.46 -16.72 -11.33
C ASP A 251 -6.62 -18.11 -10.69
N PRO A 252 -7.67 -18.89 -10.99
CA PRO A 252 -7.89 -20.20 -10.39
C PRO A 252 -6.76 -21.19 -10.66
N SER A 253 -6.06 -21.08 -11.79
CA SER A 253 -4.95 -21.96 -12.13
C SER A 253 -3.75 -21.77 -11.19
N ARG A 254 -3.58 -20.53 -10.71
CA ARG A 254 -2.55 -20.18 -9.73
C ARG A 254 -2.86 -20.79 -8.36
N TRP A 255 -4.14 -20.80 -7.97
CA TRP A 255 -4.63 -21.48 -6.77
C TRP A 255 -4.41 -22.99 -6.85
N ASP A 256 -4.79 -23.61 -7.98
CA ASP A 256 -4.57 -25.04 -8.23
C ASP A 256 -3.08 -25.41 -8.13
N LYS A 257 -2.20 -24.59 -8.73
CA LYS A 257 -0.74 -24.82 -8.75
C LYS A 257 -0.12 -24.91 -7.35
N VAL A 258 -0.63 -24.16 -6.37
CA VAL A 258 -0.14 -24.23 -4.97
C VAL A 258 -1.08 -24.99 -4.03
N ASN A 259 -2.03 -25.75 -4.57
CA ASN A 259 -3.00 -26.54 -3.80
C ASN A 259 -3.73 -25.69 -2.75
N ASP A 260 -4.21 -24.52 -3.15
CA ASP A 260 -4.91 -23.54 -2.30
C ASP A 260 -4.13 -23.10 -1.05
N LYS A 261 -2.81 -23.34 -0.98
CA LYS A 261 -1.98 -22.90 0.15
C LYS A 261 -1.70 -21.40 0.05
N ASP A 262 -2.08 -20.67 1.09
CA ASP A 262 -1.82 -19.24 1.23
C ASP A 262 -1.21 -18.94 2.60
N CYS A 263 -0.17 -18.13 2.62
CA CYS A 263 0.62 -17.83 3.82
C CYS A 263 -0.01 -16.65 4.58
N ILE A 264 -0.04 -16.72 5.91
CA ILE A 264 -0.60 -15.63 6.73
C ILE A 264 0.25 -14.36 6.62
N LEU A 265 1.56 -14.49 6.73
CA LEU A 265 2.51 -13.40 6.59
C LEU A 265 3.21 -13.50 5.23
N ARG A 266 3.66 -12.34 4.73
CA ARG A 266 4.45 -12.27 3.49
C ARG A 266 5.86 -12.79 3.76
N SER A 267 6.43 -13.53 2.83
CA SER A 267 7.84 -13.92 2.87
C SER A 267 8.74 -12.71 2.64
N ASP A 268 9.89 -12.68 3.32
CA ASP A 268 10.87 -11.61 3.17
C ASP A 268 11.41 -11.58 1.72
N PHE A 269 11.26 -10.46 1.03
CA PHE A 269 11.59 -10.23 -0.39
C PHE A 269 13.05 -10.51 -0.79
N ILE A 270 13.98 -10.75 0.15
CA ILE A 270 15.44 -10.89 -0.11
C ILE A 270 16.03 -12.24 0.32
N ASP A 271 15.33 -13.10 1.06
CA ASP A 271 15.92 -14.38 1.51
C ASP A 271 15.97 -15.48 0.43
N THR A 272 15.59 -15.15 -0.82
CA THR A 272 15.61 -16.09 -1.96
C THR A 272 16.95 -16.11 -2.71
N ASP A 273 17.94 -15.32 -2.30
CA ASP A 273 19.33 -15.45 -2.77
C ASP A 273 20.14 -16.46 -1.93
N SER A 274 19.48 -17.42 -1.26
CA SER A 274 20.17 -18.52 -0.61
C SER A 274 20.65 -19.52 -1.67
N GLU A 275 21.92 -19.38 -2.05
CA GLU A 275 22.68 -20.25 -2.95
C GLU A 275 22.85 -21.68 -2.39
N ASP A 276 21.80 -22.45 -2.16
CA ASP A 276 21.95 -23.88 -1.79
C ASP A 276 20.70 -24.71 -2.13
N GLY A 277 20.67 -25.31 -3.33
CA GLY A 277 19.72 -26.41 -3.63
C GLY A 277 19.41 -26.59 -5.12
N GLU A 278 19.89 -27.68 -5.70
CA GLU A 278 19.60 -28.12 -7.07
C GLU A 278 18.10 -28.42 -7.30
N ASP A 279 17.62 -28.09 -8.51
CA ASP A 279 16.35 -28.50 -9.16
C ASP A 279 15.02 -27.85 -8.73
N ASP A 280 14.90 -26.53 -8.86
CA ASP A 280 13.93 -25.86 -9.76
C ASP A 280 14.22 -24.35 -9.75
N ALA A 281 13.89 -23.64 -10.83
CA ALA A 281 14.02 -22.19 -10.86
C ALA A 281 13.09 -21.52 -9.82
N ASP A 282 13.58 -21.30 -8.59
CA ASP A 282 12.87 -20.65 -7.49
C ASP A 282 12.70 -19.14 -7.76
N ALA A 283 11.92 -18.84 -8.79
CA ALA A 283 11.38 -17.51 -9.03
C ALA A 283 10.43 -17.18 -7.86
N PHE A 284 10.68 -16.06 -7.16
CA PHE A 284 9.81 -15.51 -6.12
C PHE A 284 8.32 -15.76 -6.41
N VAL A 285 7.70 -16.65 -5.62
CA VAL A 285 6.31 -17.02 -5.78
C VAL A 285 5.46 -16.20 -4.81
N ALA A 286 4.76 -15.19 -5.32
CA ALA A 286 3.86 -14.38 -4.50
C ALA A 286 2.78 -15.25 -3.81
N PRO A 287 2.35 -14.89 -2.58
CA PRO A 287 1.25 -15.58 -1.90
C PRO A 287 -0.06 -15.42 -2.69
N LEU A 288 -1.08 -16.24 -2.38
CA LEU A 288 -2.40 -16.11 -3.04
C LEU A 288 -3.13 -14.86 -2.56
N SER A 289 -2.77 -14.31 -1.41
CA SER A 289 -3.23 -12.99 -0.99
C SER A 289 -2.23 -12.31 -0.07
N SER A 290 -2.35 -11.00 0.13
CA SER A 290 -1.53 -10.24 1.07
C SER A 290 -2.27 -9.03 1.63
N MET A 291 -1.93 -8.63 2.86
CA MET A 291 -2.35 -7.37 3.48
C MET A 291 -1.12 -6.55 3.84
N SER A 292 -1.11 -5.26 3.51
CA SER A 292 0.02 -4.39 3.82
C SER A 292 -0.42 -2.97 4.19
N LEU A 293 0.26 -2.36 5.15
CA LEU A 293 0.09 -0.99 5.56
C LEU A 293 0.94 -0.07 4.66
N ILE A 294 0.34 0.98 4.09
CA ILE A 294 0.98 1.91 3.17
C ILE A 294 0.63 3.37 3.50
N ASP A 295 1.24 4.32 2.77
CA ASP A 295 1.00 5.77 2.81
C ASP A 295 1.42 6.48 4.12
N PHE A 296 2.73 6.54 4.38
CA PHE A 296 3.29 7.06 5.64
C PHE A 296 3.63 8.56 5.62
N ALA A 297 3.14 9.33 4.64
CA ALA A 297 3.44 10.76 4.49
C ALA A 297 3.01 11.64 5.70
N HIS A 298 2.08 11.15 6.51
CA HIS A 298 1.64 11.80 7.76
C HIS A 298 1.79 10.85 8.95
N SER A 299 2.89 10.08 9.00
CA SER A 299 3.20 9.17 10.09
C SER A 299 4.47 9.58 10.83
N THR A 300 4.55 9.26 12.12
CA THR A 300 5.69 9.56 13.00
C THR A 300 5.84 8.51 14.08
N LEU A 301 7.07 8.27 14.54
CA LEU A 301 7.29 7.60 15.82
C LEU A 301 6.78 8.48 16.98
N ALA A 302 6.20 7.86 17.99
CA ALA A 302 5.57 8.53 19.13
C ALA A 302 5.95 7.85 20.45
N LYS A 303 7.26 7.66 20.66
CA LYS A 303 7.81 6.96 21.83
C LYS A 303 7.28 7.50 23.15
N GLY A 304 6.86 6.62 24.05
CA GLY A 304 6.27 6.94 25.34
C GLY A 304 4.82 7.42 25.29
N MET A 305 4.17 7.43 24.13
CA MET A 305 2.77 7.83 23.98
C MET A 305 1.81 6.63 23.89
N GLY A 306 2.30 5.39 24.01
CA GLY A 306 1.50 4.19 23.81
C GLY A 306 1.01 4.00 22.37
N TYR A 307 0.13 3.03 22.17
CA TYR A 307 -0.37 2.62 20.85
C TYR A 307 -1.27 3.66 20.17
N ASP A 308 -1.48 3.49 18.87
CA ASP A 308 -2.32 4.37 18.05
C ASP A 308 -3.80 3.97 18.12
N GLU A 309 -4.53 4.46 19.14
CA GLU A 309 -5.98 4.25 19.30
C GLU A 309 -6.79 4.60 18.05
N ASN A 310 -6.39 5.66 17.33
CA ASN A 310 -7.09 6.13 16.14
C ASN A 310 -7.08 5.07 15.02
N VAL A 311 -6.00 4.31 14.90
CA VAL A 311 -5.87 3.21 13.94
C VAL A 311 -6.59 1.96 14.45
N ILE A 312 -6.41 1.62 15.72
CA ILE A 312 -6.97 0.42 16.36
C ILE A 312 -8.50 0.33 16.16
N GLU A 313 -9.24 1.41 16.41
CA GLU A 313 -10.71 1.40 16.25
C GLU A 313 -11.15 1.04 14.82
N GLY A 314 -10.36 1.43 13.81
CA GLY A 314 -10.60 1.04 12.43
C GLY A 314 -10.31 -0.43 12.17
N VAL A 315 -9.26 -0.98 12.78
CA VAL A 315 -8.90 -2.40 12.69
C VAL A 315 -9.96 -3.28 13.35
N GLU A 316 -10.47 -2.90 14.52
CA GLU A 316 -11.59 -3.60 15.19
C GLU A 316 -12.84 -3.64 14.31
N SER A 317 -13.17 -2.51 13.67
CA SER A 317 -14.29 -2.44 12.74
C SER A 317 -14.09 -3.35 11.53
N LEU A 318 -12.86 -3.46 11.00
CA LEU A 318 -12.52 -4.40 9.95
C LEU A 318 -12.67 -5.85 10.42
N ILE A 319 -12.17 -6.21 11.60
CA ILE A 319 -12.31 -7.57 12.15
C ILE A 319 -13.80 -7.95 12.19
N SER A 320 -14.67 -7.07 12.71
CA SER A 320 -16.12 -7.32 12.75
C SER A 320 -16.75 -7.47 11.35
N ILE A 321 -16.30 -6.69 10.37
CA ILE A 321 -16.75 -6.85 8.98
C ILE A 321 -16.30 -8.20 8.41
N PHE A 322 -15.07 -8.60 8.67
CA PHE A 322 -14.51 -9.87 8.19
C PHE A 322 -15.12 -11.10 8.89
N GLU A 323 -15.56 -10.99 10.14
CA GLU A 323 -16.39 -12.00 10.79
C GLU A 323 -17.71 -12.21 10.02
N LYS A 324 -18.43 -11.13 9.70
CA LYS A 324 -19.65 -11.21 8.89
C LYS A 324 -19.41 -11.76 7.48
N LEU A 325 -18.24 -11.49 6.89
CA LEU A 325 -17.86 -12.08 5.60
C LEU A 325 -17.60 -13.59 5.72
N CYS A 326 -16.95 -14.03 6.80
CA CYS A 326 -16.77 -15.46 7.08
C CYS A 326 -18.13 -16.15 7.22
N ASP A 327 -19.06 -15.56 7.97
CA ASP A 327 -20.42 -16.10 8.14
C ASP A 327 -21.21 -16.14 6.82
N PHE A 328 -20.93 -15.21 5.90
CA PHE A 328 -21.59 -15.18 4.59
C PHE A 328 -21.07 -16.24 3.61
N TYR A 329 -19.77 -16.55 3.66
CA TYR A 329 -19.14 -17.49 2.73
C TYR A 329 -18.97 -18.92 3.27
N GLY A 330 -19.02 -19.10 4.60
CA GLY A 330 -18.85 -20.38 5.29
C GLY A 330 -20.12 -21.22 5.33
#